data_AF-A0A4Y2CAU2-F1
#
_entry.id   AF-A0A4Y2CAU2-F1
#
_cell.length_a   1.000
_cell.length_b   1.000
_cell.length_c   1.000
_cell.angle_alpha   90.00
_cell.angle_beta   90.00
_cell.angle_gamma   90.00
#
_symmetry.space_group_name_H-M   'P 1'
#
loop_
_entity.id
_entity.type
_entity.pdbx_description
1 polymer ?
#
loop_
_entity_poly.entity_id
_entity_poly.type
_entity_poly.pdbx_seq_one_letter_code
_entity_poly.pdbx_strand_id
1 'polypeptide(L)'
;MKKGQEEMKNQIQSHFESKVVEIKDHVNSCIEKIEDVQSVKREIGEVKGEVERKIEGVEDKVQGKIEEVKEKVQVKIGDLEKRLSELEDRPINFPANPDISQSTCGLSPRISGRGSSGFFRGCIPSDKLMDLTTIENALEARFGDSHLTQFYRTELKTRRQKPGESLQVLAADVERLMSLAYAECPQDIRDSLAAQYFVDAIRDEDTQHATRLMDAEDLKSALAHSMKYEAAKTVSKTSRNVRSIEIEDGERKR
;
A
#
# COMPACT_ATOMS: atom_id res chain seq x y z
N MET A 1 41.94 92.45 12.19
CA MET A 1 40.79 91.79 11.50
C MET A 1 41.20 90.69 10.52
N LYS A 2 42.21 90.88 9.65
CA LYS A 2 42.56 89.87 8.61
C LYS A 2 42.92 88.46 9.13
N LYS A 3 43.66 88.35 10.24
CA LYS A 3 44.13 87.06 10.78
C LYS A 3 43.00 86.10 11.19
N GLY A 4 41.90 86.60 11.76
CA GLY A 4 40.77 85.76 12.19
C GLY A 4 39.88 85.26 11.04
N GLN A 5 39.83 85.99 9.92
CA GLN A 5 39.17 85.51 8.71
C GLN A 5 39.95 84.40 8.01
N GLU A 6 41.29 84.49 7.98
CA GLU A 6 42.18 83.46 7.45
C GLU A 6 42.01 82.13 8.21
N GLU A 7 41.97 82.22 9.54
CA GLU A 7 41.88 81.05 10.43
C GLU A 7 40.54 80.32 10.28
N MET A 8 39.43 81.07 10.18
CA MET A 8 38.09 80.51 9.94
C MET A 8 37.98 79.87 8.55
N LYS A 9 38.61 80.45 7.53
CA LYS A 9 38.66 79.90 6.17
C LYS A 9 39.44 78.58 6.14
N ASN A 10 40.59 78.51 6.81
CA ASN A 10 41.39 77.29 6.92
C ASN A 10 40.65 76.19 7.69
N GLN A 11 39.92 76.53 8.75
CA GLN A 11 39.10 75.57 9.51
C GLN A 11 37.99 74.97 8.64
N ILE A 12 37.25 75.82 7.91
CA ILE A 12 36.20 75.37 6.97
C ILE A 12 36.80 74.49 5.88
N GLN A 13 37.94 74.88 5.32
CA GLN A 13 38.62 74.12 4.28
C GLN A 13 39.06 72.74 4.79
N SER A 14 39.74 72.67 5.94
CA SER A 14 40.20 71.40 6.53
C SER A 14 39.05 70.46 6.89
N HIS A 15 37.92 70.99 7.37
CA HIS A 15 36.74 70.19 7.68
C HIS A 15 36.07 69.67 6.39
N PHE A 16 36.02 70.47 5.33
CA PHE A 16 35.56 70.00 4.01
C PHE A 16 36.47 68.90 3.46
N GLU A 17 37.79 69.10 3.51
CA GLU A 17 38.78 68.10 3.07
C GLU A 17 38.63 66.79 3.86
N SER A 18 38.51 66.86 5.18
CA SER A 18 38.28 65.69 6.04
C SER A 18 37.00 64.93 5.68
N LYS A 19 35.88 65.64 5.48
CA LYS A 19 34.61 65.01 5.08
C LYS A 19 34.67 64.38 3.69
N VAL A 20 35.39 65.00 2.76
CA VAL A 20 35.59 64.44 1.42
C VAL A 20 36.40 63.14 1.50
N VAL A 21 37.40 63.06 2.38
CA VAL A 21 38.16 61.83 2.62
C VAL A 21 37.29 60.73 3.24
N GLU A 22 36.52 61.03 4.29
CA GLU A 22 35.60 60.05 4.90
C GLU A 22 34.57 59.52 3.90
N ILE A 23 33.99 60.39 3.07
CA ILE A 23 33.03 59.99 2.03
C ILE A 23 33.72 59.08 1.01
N LYS A 24 34.95 59.40 0.61
CA LYS A 24 35.72 58.59 -0.34
C LYS A 24 35.99 57.19 0.23
N ASP A 25 36.39 57.09 1.49
CA ASP A 25 36.65 55.81 2.14
C ASP A 25 35.37 54.98 2.28
N HIS A 26 34.25 55.63 2.61
CA HIS A 26 32.96 54.95 2.66
C HIS A 26 32.50 54.44 1.28
N VAL A 27 32.68 55.25 0.23
CA VAL A 27 32.37 54.85 -1.14
C VAL A 27 33.22 53.65 -1.57
N ASN A 28 34.52 53.66 -1.28
CA ASN A 28 35.40 52.53 -1.59
C ASN A 28 34.96 51.25 -0.86
N SER A 29 34.62 51.34 0.44
CA SER A 29 34.10 50.19 1.18
C SER A 29 32.78 49.66 0.61
N CYS A 30 31.92 50.54 0.12
CA CYS A 30 30.69 50.13 -0.56
C CYS A 30 30.95 49.46 -1.91
N ILE A 31 31.95 49.92 -2.68
CA ILE A 31 32.34 49.31 -3.95
C ILE A 31 32.83 47.87 -3.74
N GLU A 32 33.73 47.65 -2.77
CA GLU A 32 34.23 46.30 -2.44
C GLU A 32 33.09 45.33 -2.11
N LYS A 33 32.14 45.75 -1.28
CA LYS A 33 30.97 44.92 -0.93
C LYS A 33 30.09 44.61 -2.14
N ILE A 34 29.98 45.53 -3.10
CA ILE A 34 29.21 45.31 -4.32
C ILE A 34 29.91 44.26 -5.21
N GLU A 35 31.24 44.30 -5.30
CA GLU A 35 32.03 43.31 -6.04
C GLU A 35 31.85 41.90 -5.45
N ASP A 36 31.90 41.77 -4.12
CA ASP A 36 31.66 40.49 -3.42
C ASP A 36 30.26 39.94 -3.74
N VAL A 37 29.22 40.78 -3.64
CA VAL A 37 27.84 40.38 -3.95
C VAL A 37 27.70 39.94 -5.40
N GLN A 38 28.40 40.59 -6.34
CA GLN A 38 28.40 40.18 -7.74
C GLN A 38 29.10 38.84 -7.95
N SER A 39 30.20 38.56 -7.24
CA SER A 39 30.86 37.25 -7.32
C SER A 39 29.93 36.14 -6.81
N VAL A 40 29.30 36.33 -5.65
CA VAL A 40 28.34 35.38 -5.09
C VAL A 40 27.17 35.15 -6.05
N LYS A 41 26.66 36.21 -6.68
CA LYS A 41 25.58 36.09 -7.67
C LYS A 41 25.96 35.21 -8.86
N ARG A 42 27.22 35.28 -9.33
CA ARG A 42 27.74 34.42 -10.40
C ARG A 42 27.81 32.96 -9.94
N GLU A 43 28.38 32.69 -8.77
CA GLU A 43 28.48 31.33 -8.21
C GLU A 43 27.11 30.68 -8.03
N ILE A 44 26.11 31.42 -7.55
CA ILE A 44 24.73 30.94 -7.44
C ILE A 44 24.18 30.52 -8.81
N GLY A 45 24.51 31.25 -9.87
CA GLY A 45 24.11 30.91 -11.23
C GLY A 45 24.73 29.59 -11.72
N GLU A 46 26.02 29.38 -11.44
CA GLU A 46 26.73 28.15 -11.78
C GLU A 46 26.17 26.94 -11.02
N VAL A 47 25.98 27.07 -9.70
CA VAL A 47 25.37 26.02 -8.87
C VAL A 47 23.96 25.69 -9.34
N LYS A 48 23.15 26.71 -9.67
CA LYS A 48 21.80 26.50 -10.20
C LYS A 48 21.83 25.68 -11.50
N GLY A 49 22.72 26.02 -12.43
CA GLY A 49 22.87 25.28 -13.69
C GLY A 49 23.43 23.86 -13.50
N GLU A 50 24.26 23.62 -12.49
CA GLU A 50 24.71 22.26 -12.15
C GLU A 50 23.58 21.42 -11.54
N VAL A 51 22.77 22.00 -10.66
CA VAL A 51 21.62 21.33 -10.04
C VAL A 51 20.59 20.97 -11.11
N GLU A 52 20.25 21.88 -12.03
CA GLU A 52 19.33 21.59 -13.15
C GLU A 52 19.82 20.41 -14.00
N ARG A 53 21.10 20.40 -14.40
CA ARG A 53 21.70 19.29 -15.16
C ARG A 53 21.69 17.96 -14.39
N LYS A 54 21.91 17.99 -13.07
CA LYS A 54 21.84 16.78 -12.22
C LYS A 54 20.44 16.22 -12.13
N ILE A 55 19.43 17.09 -12.04
CA ILE A 55 18.02 16.68 -12.01
C ILE A 55 17.65 16.03 -13.34
N GLU A 56 17.94 16.68 -14.47
CA GLU A 56 17.69 16.14 -15.82
C GLU A 56 18.35 14.76 -16.00
N GLY A 57 19.63 14.62 -15.61
CA GLY A 57 20.33 13.33 -15.71
C GLY A 57 19.77 12.24 -14.80
N VAL A 58 19.18 12.59 -13.64
CA VAL A 58 18.48 11.61 -12.78
C VAL A 58 17.15 11.21 -13.40
N GLU A 59 16.40 12.15 -13.96
CA GLU A 59 15.14 11.89 -14.66
C GLU A 59 15.36 10.93 -15.83
N ASP A 60 16.32 11.20 -16.70
CA ASP A 60 16.69 10.32 -17.82
C ASP A 60 17.04 8.90 -17.34
N LYS A 61 17.81 8.80 -16.25
CA LYS A 61 18.23 7.51 -15.68
C LYS A 61 17.05 6.73 -15.09
N VAL A 62 16.12 7.41 -14.43
CA VAL A 62 14.90 6.80 -13.88
C VAL A 62 14.00 6.34 -15.02
N GLN A 63 13.81 7.18 -16.03
CA GLN A 63 13.00 6.85 -17.21
C GLN A 63 13.55 5.64 -17.96
N GLY A 64 14.87 5.57 -18.18
CA GLY A 64 15.51 4.42 -18.80
C GLY A 64 15.31 3.12 -18.02
N LYS A 65 15.42 3.15 -16.69
CA LYS A 65 15.15 1.97 -15.83
C LYS A 65 13.70 1.52 -15.88
N ILE A 66 12.75 2.46 -15.95
CA ILE A 66 11.33 2.14 -16.05
C ILE A 66 11.04 1.42 -17.37
N GLU A 67 11.56 1.90 -18.49
CA GLU A 67 11.37 1.23 -19.78
C GLU A 67 12.04 -0.14 -19.84
N GLU A 68 13.25 -0.31 -19.28
CA GLU A 68 13.90 -1.63 -19.19
C GLU A 68 13.06 -2.63 -18.37
N VAL A 69 12.50 -2.20 -17.24
CA VAL A 69 11.63 -3.05 -16.41
C VAL A 69 10.35 -3.41 -17.16
N LYS A 70 9.76 -2.45 -17.87
CA LYS A 70 8.54 -2.65 -18.65
C LYS A 70 8.76 -3.65 -19.78
N GLU A 71 9.86 -3.56 -20.52
CA GLU A 71 10.21 -4.52 -21.56
C GLU A 71 10.40 -5.93 -20.97
N LYS A 72 11.12 -6.07 -19.84
CA LYS A 72 11.28 -7.36 -19.14
C LYS A 72 9.95 -7.96 -18.69
N VAL A 73 9.01 -7.13 -18.22
CA VAL A 73 7.69 -7.59 -17.81
C VAL A 73 6.88 -8.04 -19.04
N GLN A 74 6.90 -7.27 -20.13
CA GLN A 74 6.21 -7.63 -21.37
C GLN A 74 6.70 -8.97 -21.94
N VAL A 75 8.01 -9.19 -21.96
CA VAL A 75 8.59 -10.47 -22.41
C VAL A 75 8.10 -11.64 -21.54
N LYS A 76 8.12 -11.48 -20.21
CA LYS A 76 7.65 -12.53 -19.28
C LYS A 76 6.16 -12.83 -19.42
N ILE A 77 5.34 -11.82 -19.70
CA ILE A 77 3.91 -12.02 -19.95
C ILE A 77 3.73 -12.86 -21.22
N GLY A 78 4.41 -12.52 -22.31
CA GLY A 78 4.35 -13.30 -23.56
C GLY A 78 4.80 -14.76 -23.39
N ASP A 79 5.84 -15.01 -22.61
CA ASP A 79 6.29 -16.37 -22.29
C ASP A 79 5.23 -17.16 -21.50
N LEU A 80 4.53 -16.51 -20.57
CA LEU A 80 3.45 -17.13 -19.79
C LEU A 80 2.21 -17.40 -20.63
N GLU A 81 1.82 -16.47 -21.51
CA GLU A 81 0.73 -16.65 -22.47
C GLU A 81 0.98 -17.86 -23.38
N LYS A 82 2.19 -17.98 -23.92
CA LYS A 82 2.59 -19.13 -24.75
C LYS A 82 2.51 -20.45 -23.99
N ARG A 83 3.01 -20.49 -22.75
CA ARG A 83 2.91 -21.68 -21.89
C ARG A 83 1.47 -22.05 -21.57
N LEU A 84 0.59 -21.06 -21.43
CA LEU A 84 -0.83 -21.29 -21.19
C LEU A 84 -1.50 -21.93 -22.42
N SER A 85 -1.20 -21.44 -23.63
CA SER A 85 -1.69 -22.04 -24.88
C SER A 85 -1.24 -23.49 -25.06
N GLU A 86 0.02 -23.82 -24.74
CA GLU A 86 0.53 -25.20 -24.83
C GLU A 86 -0.14 -26.17 -23.84
N LEU A 87 -0.65 -25.66 -22.72
CA LEU A 87 -1.38 -26.45 -21.70
C LEU A 87 -2.85 -26.68 -22.08
N GLU A 88 -3.45 -25.75 -22.83
CA GLU A 88 -4.86 -25.81 -23.24
C GLU A 88 -5.11 -26.85 -24.36
N ASP A 89 -4.09 -27.14 -25.18
CA ASP A 89 -4.15 -28.15 -26.24
C ASP A 89 -3.97 -29.60 -25.77
N ARG A 90 -3.76 -29.86 -24.47
CA ARG A 90 -3.62 -31.23 -23.94
C ARG A 90 -5.02 -31.82 -23.65
N PRO A 91 -5.51 -32.81 -24.41
CA PRO A 91 -6.80 -33.42 -24.12
C PRO A 91 -6.76 -34.15 -22.77
N ILE A 92 -7.64 -33.74 -21.85
CA ILE A 92 -7.83 -34.40 -20.56
C ILE A 92 -8.58 -35.71 -20.79
N ASN A 93 -7.85 -36.81 -20.98
CA ASN A 93 -8.44 -38.14 -21.03
C ASN A 93 -8.55 -38.69 -19.61
N PHE A 94 -9.73 -38.56 -18.99
CA PHE A 94 -10.04 -39.26 -17.75
C PHE A 94 -10.34 -40.74 -18.06
N PRO A 95 -9.64 -41.71 -17.44
CA PRO A 95 -10.09 -43.09 -17.51
C PRO A 95 -11.44 -43.18 -16.79
N ALA A 96 -12.48 -43.55 -17.55
CA ALA A 96 -13.82 -43.78 -17.01
C ALA A 96 -13.76 -44.91 -15.97
N ASN A 97 -13.91 -44.57 -14.70
CA ASN A 97 -14.05 -45.56 -13.62
C ASN A 97 -15.55 -45.89 -13.47
N PRO A 98 -15.98 -47.15 -13.65
CA PRO A 98 -17.39 -47.50 -13.73
C PRO A 98 -17.88 -48.09 -12.41
N ASP A 99 -17.91 -47.34 -11.31
CA ASP A 99 -18.51 -47.87 -10.07
C ASP A 99 -18.82 -46.77 -9.07
N ILE A 100 -19.97 -46.09 -9.20
CA ILE A 100 -20.80 -45.69 -8.05
C ILE A 100 -22.26 -45.58 -8.53
N SER A 101 -23.03 -46.65 -8.34
CA SER A 101 -24.49 -46.64 -8.42
C SER A 101 -25.09 -46.73 -7.02
N GLN A 102 -26.09 -45.86 -6.76
CA GLN A 102 -27.13 -45.93 -5.71
C GLN A 102 -26.76 -45.51 -4.27
N SER A 103 -27.37 -44.44 -3.74
CA SER A 103 -28.56 -44.55 -2.85
C SER A 103 -28.96 -43.22 -2.15
N THR A 104 -30.22 -42.82 -2.38
CA THR A 104 -31.23 -42.20 -1.47
C THR A 104 -31.03 -40.84 -0.77
N CYS A 105 -31.77 -39.85 -1.31
CA CYS A 105 -32.75 -38.94 -0.69
C CYS A 105 -32.49 -38.14 0.61
N GLY A 106 -32.61 -36.82 0.48
CA GLY A 106 -33.09 -35.92 1.55
C GLY A 106 -32.91 -34.42 1.27
N LEU A 107 -33.94 -33.77 0.70
CA LEU A 107 -34.17 -32.31 0.61
C LEU A 107 -33.40 -31.49 -0.47
N SER A 108 -34.15 -30.71 -1.24
CA SER A 108 -33.71 -29.74 -2.28
C SER A 108 -33.49 -28.34 -1.64
N PRO A 109 -32.71 -27.40 -2.25
CA PRO A 109 -33.02 -26.81 -3.56
C PRO A 109 -31.93 -27.05 -4.61
N ARG A 110 -32.42 -27.36 -5.82
CA ARG A 110 -31.66 -27.54 -7.06
C ARG A 110 -30.78 -26.33 -7.38
N ILE A 111 -29.48 -26.56 -7.41
CA ILE A 111 -28.60 -26.03 -8.47
C ILE A 111 -27.69 -27.20 -8.90
N SER A 112 -28.31 -28.20 -9.52
CA SER A 112 -27.56 -29.33 -10.10
C SER A 112 -26.94 -28.85 -11.40
N GLY A 113 -25.60 -28.89 -11.45
CA GLY A 113 -24.80 -28.69 -12.65
C GLY A 113 -25.08 -29.75 -13.71
N ARG A 114 -26.21 -29.61 -14.41
CA ARG A 114 -26.38 -30.13 -15.76
C ARG A 114 -26.17 -28.96 -16.69
N GLY A 115 -25.25 -29.13 -17.64
CA GLY A 115 -24.93 -28.11 -18.63
C GLY A 115 -26.19 -27.48 -19.19
N SER A 116 -26.44 -26.23 -18.81
CA SER A 116 -27.46 -25.38 -19.43
C SER A 116 -26.92 -24.85 -20.76
N SER A 117 -26.48 -25.75 -21.63
CA SER A 117 -26.34 -25.47 -23.06
C SER A 117 -27.71 -25.18 -23.71
N GLY A 118 -28.82 -25.55 -23.05
CA GLY A 118 -30.20 -25.31 -23.51
C GLY A 118 -30.87 -24.01 -23.07
N PHE A 119 -30.27 -23.22 -22.17
CA PHE A 119 -30.84 -21.92 -21.73
C PHE A 119 -30.17 -20.70 -22.41
N PHE A 120 -29.30 -20.95 -23.38
CA PHE A 120 -28.48 -19.94 -24.07
C PHE A 120 -29.08 -19.40 -25.37
N ARG A 121 -30.36 -19.68 -25.67
CA ARG A 121 -31.00 -19.30 -26.93
C ARG A 121 -32.24 -18.40 -26.77
N GLY A 122 -32.27 -17.58 -25.71
CA GLY A 122 -33.45 -16.75 -25.40
C GLY A 122 -33.21 -15.29 -25.03
N CYS A 123 -31.96 -14.85 -24.81
CA CYS A 123 -31.71 -13.50 -24.29
C CYS A 123 -30.95 -12.56 -25.25
N ILE A 124 -30.57 -13.03 -26.44
CA ILE A 124 -30.02 -12.16 -27.48
C ILE A 124 -30.86 -12.40 -28.75
N PRO A 125 -31.72 -11.46 -29.15
CA PRO A 125 -32.35 -11.48 -30.46
C PRO A 125 -31.23 -11.54 -31.51
N SER A 126 -31.29 -12.50 -32.42
CA SER A 126 -30.28 -12.73 -33.48
C SER A 126 -30.10 -11.52 -34.41
N ASP A 127 -30.96 -10.51 -34.27
CA ASP A 127 -31.15 -9.39 -35.17
C ASP A 127 -30.35 -8.15 -34.72
N LYS A 128 -29.58 -8.24 -33.62
CA LYS A 128 -28.80 -7.12 -33.04
C LYS A 128 -27.32 -7.42 -32.73
N LEU A 129 -26.75 -8.50 -33.28
CA LEU A 129 -25.34 -8.85 -33.11
C LEU A 129 -24.39 -8.03 -34.03
N MET A 130 -24.56 -6.71 -34.11
CA MET A 130 -23.71 -5.88 -34.97
C MET A 130 -22.69 -5.02 -34.23
N ASP A 131 -22.75 -4.94 -32.90
CA ASP A 131 -21.83 -4.12 -32.13
C ASP A 131 -21.19 -4.92 -30.99
N LEU A 132 -19.87 -5.10 -31.07
CA LEU A 132 -19.05 -5.82 -30.09
C LEU A 132 -19.27 -5.25 -28.68
N THR A 133 -19.44 -3.93 -28.57
CA THR A 133 -19.69 -3.24 -27.30
C THR A 133 -21.01 -3.64 -26.66
N THR A 134 -22.03 -4.00 -27.46
CA THR A 134 -23.33 -4.45 -26.93
C THR A 134 -23.25 -5.87 -26.38
N ILE A 135 -22.42 -6.71 -26.99
CA ILE A 135 -22.13 -8.06 -26.52
C ILE A 135 -21.30 -7.99 -25.23
N GLU A 136 -20.26 -7.17 -25.21
CA GLU A 136 -19.42 -6.93 -24.03
C GLU A 136 -20.27 -6.43 -22.84
N ASN A 137 -21.11 -5.42 -23.04
CA ASN A 137 -21.99 -4.90 -22.00
C ASN A 137 -23.02 -5.95 -21.52
N ALA A 138 -23.55 -6.77 -22.42
CA ALA A 138 -24.49 -7.83 -22.04
C ALA A 138 -23.81 -8.97 -21.27
N LEU A 139 -22.58 -9.32 -21.64
CA LEU A 139 -21.76 -10.29 -20.93
C LEU A 139 -21.31 -9.73 -19.57
N GLU A 140 -20.90 -8.48 -19.49
CA GLU A 140 -20.54 -7.81 -18.23
C GLU A 140 -21.78 -7.65 -17.31
N ALA A 141 -22.95 -7.36 -17.85
CA ALA A 141 -24.17 -7.29 -17.05
C ALA A 141 -24.61 -8.66 -16.49
N ARG A 142 -24.24 -9.77 -17.15
CA ARG A 142 -24.68 -11.13 -16.79
C ARG A 142 -23.64 -11.96 -16.05
N PHE A 143 -22.37 -11.74 -16.38
CA PHE A 143 -21.21 -12.48 -15.89
C PHE A 143 -20.12 -11.55 -15.36
N GLY A 144 -20.31 -10.23 -15.43
CA GLY A 144 -19.31 -9.27 -15.00
C GLY A 144 -19.03 -9.39 -13.52
N ASP A 145 -17.77 -9.13 -13.21
CA ASP A 145 -17.14 -9.39 -11.92
C ASP A 145 -17.73 -8.53 -10.78
N SER A 146 -18.56 -7.53 -11.11
CA SER A 146 -19.26 -6.66 -10.15
C SER A 146 -20.13 -7.44 -9.16
N HIS A 147 -20.90 -8.44 -9.63
CA HIS A 147 -21.75 -9.25 -8.75
C HIS A 147 -20.91 -10.22 -7.90
N LEU A 148 -19.81 -10.72 -8.45
CA LEU A 148 -18.88 -11.61 -7.77
C LEU A 148 -18.08 -10.84 -6.69
N THR A 149 -17.68 -9.60 -6.98
CA THR A 149 -17.05 -8.66 -6.04
C THR A 149 -17.98 -8.35 -4.87
N GLN A 150 -19.28 -8.11 -5.12
CA GLN A 150 -20.27 -7.91 -4.06
C GLN A 150 -20.45 -9.14 -3.16
N PHE A 151 -20.38 -10.34 -3.74
CA PHE A 151 -20.41 -11.58 -2.98
C PHE A 151 -19.23 -11.64 -1.99
N TYR A 152 -18.01 -11.40 -2.44
CA TYR A 152 -16.82 -11.41 -1.57
C TYR A 152 -16.84 -10.30 -0.50
N ARG A 153 -17.37 -9.11 -0.82
CA ARG A 153 -17.60 -8.05 0.17
C ARG A 153 -18.56 -8.49 1.28
N THR A 154 -19.57 -9.26 0.93
CA THR A 154 -20.54 -9.80 1.88
C THR A 154 -19.91 -10.93 2.71
N GLU A 155 -19.11 -11.79 2.09
CA GLU A 155 -18.36 -12.85 2.76
C GLU A 155 -17.37 -12.27 3.78
N LEU A 156 -16.64 -11.20 3.44
CA LEU A 156 -15.78 -10.47 4.39
C LEU A 156 -16.51 -9.96 5.62
N LYS A 157 -17.64 -9.27 5.42
CA LYS A 157 -18.42 -8.68 6.51
C LYS A 157 -18.98 -9.73 7.48
N THR A 158 -19.26 -10.92 6.98
CA THR A 158 -19.85 -12.02 7.75
C THR A 158 -18.79 -13.00 8.27
N ARG A 159 -17.53 -12.81 7.91
CA ARG A 159 -16.43 -13.70 8.32
C ARG A 159 -16.22 -13.66 9.83
N ARG A 160 -16.21 -14.84 10.44
CA ARG A 160 -15.87 -15.07 11.85
C ARG A 160 -14.97 -16.30 11.97
N GLN A 161 -14.02 -16.27 12.90
CA GLN A 161 -13.08 -17.38 13.16
C GLN A 161 -13.84 -18.65 13.56
N LYS A 162 -13.55 -19.76 12.87
CA LYS A 162 -14.17 -21.07 13.16
C LYS A 162 -13.55 -21.71 14.41
N PRO A 163 -14.27 -22.61 15.10
CA PRO A 163 -13.68 -23.40 16.18
C PRO A 163 -12.47 -24.20 15.70
N GLY A 164 -11.31 -23.98 16.34
CA GLY A 164 -10.06 -24.67 15.99
C GLY A 164 -9.31 -24.10 14.78
N GLU A 165 -9.83 -23.04 14.15
CA GLU A 165 -9.12 -22.31 13.10
C GLU A 165 -8.00 -21.44 13.70
N SER A 166 -6.78 -21.58 13.18
CA SER A 166 -5.67 -20.73 13.61
C SER A 166 -5.82 -19.31 13.07
N LEU A 167 -5.28 -18.33 13.79
CA LEU A 167 -5.28 -16.93 13.37
C LEU A 167 -4.63 -16.72 12.00
N GLN A 168 -3.65 -17.54 11.65
CA GLN A 168 -2.96 -17.49 10.35
C GLN A 168 -3.88 -17.88 9.20
N VAL A 169 -4.69 -18.94 9.38
CA VAL A 169 -5.65 -19.39 8.37
C VAL A 169 -6.76 -18.34 8.19
N LEU A 170 -7.24 -17.76 9.30
CA LEU A 170 -8.18 -16.65 9.26
C LEU A 170 -7.60 -15.45 8.49
N ALA A 171 -6.38 -15.03 8.80
CA ALA A 171 -5.72 -13.90 8.13
C ALA A 171 -5.52 -14.15 6.63
N ALA A 172 -5.07 -15.34 6.24
CA ALA A 172 -4.89 -15.70 4.83
C ALA A 172 -6.22 -15.67 4.05
N ASP A 173 -7.32 -16.11 4.67
CA ASP A 173 -8.64 -16.06 4.05
C ASP A 173 -9.16 -14.62 3.94
N VAL A 174 -8.94 -13.78 4.96
CA VAL A 174 -9.24 -12.33 4.90
C VAL A 174 -8.44 -11.65 3.79
N GLU A 175 -7.14 -11.92 3.67
CA GLU A 175 -6.27 -11.38 2.61
C GLU A 175 -6.75 -11.79 1.21
N ARG A 176 -7.09 -13.08 1.04
CA ARG A 176 -7.67 -13.61 -0.21
C ARG A 176 -8.97 -12.90 -0.54
N LEU A 177 -9.88 -12.78 0.41
CA LEU A 177 -11.17 -12.12 0.19
C LEU A 177 -11.01 -10.63 -0.09
N MET A 178 -10.08 -9.93 0.58
CA MET A 178 -9.78 -8.52 0.32
C MET A 178 -9.25 -8.30 -1.10
N SER A 179 -8.40 -9.21 -1.58
CA SER A 179 -7.87 -9.18 -2.95
C SER A 179 -8.97 -9.32 -4.00
N LEU A 180 -10.01 -10.12 -3.70
CA LEU A 180 -11.15 -10.36 -4.60
C LEU A 180 -12.24 -9.28 -4.49
N ALA A 181 -12.50 -8.78 -3.28
CA ALA A 181 -13.57 -7.82 -3.00
C ALA A 181 -13.21 -6.36 -3.33
N TYR A 182 -11.91 -6.06 -3.35
CA TYR A 182 -11.36 -4.72 -3.52
C TYR A 182 -10.14 -4.73 -4.45
N ALA A 183 -10.19 -5.46 -5.57
CA ALA A 183 -9.07 -5.57 -6.51
C ALA A 183 -8.55 -4.20 -7.03
N GLU A 184 -9.45 -3.24 -7.23
CA GLU A 184 -9.17 -1.90 -7.78
C GLU A 184 -8.66 -0.88 -6.74
N CYS A 185 -8.65 -1.25 -5.45
CA CYS A 185 -8.29 -0.34 -4.38
C CYS A 185 -6.76 -0.34 -4.15
N PRO A 186 -6.13 0.82 -3.87
CA PRO A 186 -4.73 0.91 -3.46
C PRO A 186 -4.36 -0.04 -2.32
N GLN A 187 -3.14 -0.59 -2.35
CA GLN A 187 -2.71 -1.64 -1.42
C GLN A 187 -2.73 -1.21 0.05
N ASP A 188 -2.32 0.03 0.33
CA ASP A 188 -2.34 0.65 1.67
C ASP A 188 -3.74 0.70 2.27
N ILE A 189 -4.74 1.07 1.46
CA ILE A 189 -6.14 1.08 1.89
C ILE A 189 -6.65 -0.35 2.10
N ARG A 190 -6.23 -1.31 1.25
CA ARG A 190 -6.58 -2.72 1.44
C ARG A 190 -6.00 -3.30 2.72
N ASP A 191 -4.75 -3.01 3.03
CA ASP A 191 -4.05 -3.57 4.19
C ASP A 191 -4.65 -3.08 5.52
N SER A 192 -5.01 -1.80 5.59
CA SER A 192 -5.69 -1.21 6.75
C SER A 192 -7.11 -1.76 6.93
N LEU A 193 -7.90 -1.87 5.86
CA LEU A 193 -9.22 -2.51 5.90
C LEU A 193 -9.11 -3.99 6.27
N ALA A 194 -8.12 -4.70 5.74
CA ALA A 194 -7.89 -6.10 6.04
C ALA A 194 -7.57 -6.31 7.53
N ALA A 195 -6.75 -5.44 8.13
CA ALA A 195 -6.49 -5.46 9.57
C ALA A 195 -7.77 -5.31 10.38
N GLN A 196 -8.64 -4.36 10.00
CA GLN A 196 -9.91 -4.13 10.68
C GLN A 196 -10.85 -5.34 10.60
N TYR A 197 -11.06 -5.89 9.39
CA TYR A 197 -11.89 -7.08 9.20
C TYR A 197 -11.32 -8.31 9.89
N PHE A 198 -10.00 -8.48 9.90
CA PHE A 198 -9.33 -9.56 10.62
C PHE A 198 -9.61 -9.48 12.12
N VAL A 199 -9.40 -8.31 12.73
CA VAL A 199 -9.65 -8.10 14.16
C VAL A 199 -11.12 -8.33 14.51
N ASP A 200 -12.05 -7.81 13.70
CA ASP A 200 -13.48 -8.06 13.87
C ASP A 200 -13.80 -9.57 13.77
N ALA A 201 -13.13 -10.31 12.90
CA ALA A 201 -13.37 -11.74 12.71
C ALA A 201 -12.83 -12.64 13.84
N ILE A 202 -11.91 -12.15 14.69
CA ILE A 202 -11.39 -12.91 15.84
C ILE A 202 -12.51 -13.25 16.81
N ARG A 203 -12.55 -14.51 17.26
CA ARG A 203 -13.59 -15.01 18.17
C ARG A 203 -13.23 -14.90 19.66
N ASP A 204 -11.95 -14.92 20.01
CA ASP A 204 -11.51 -14.73 21.40
C ASP A 204 -11.55 -13.23 21.73
N GLU A 205 -12.52 -12.81 22.53
CA GLU A 205 -12.76 -11.40 22.90
C GLU A 205 -11.53 -10.73 23.51
N ASP A 206 -10.79 -11.42 24.38
CA ASP A 206 -9.57 -10.85 24.99
C ASP A 206 -8.51 -10.54 23.92
N THR A 207 -8.30 -11.47 22.98
CA THR A 207 -7.35 -11.30 21.87
C THR A 207 -7.83 -10.23 20.91
N GLN A 208 -9.14 -10.20 20.61
CA GLN A 208 -9.73 -9.15 19.77
C GLN A 208 -9.48 -7.77 20.38
N HIS A 209 -9.83 -7.55 21.66
CA HIS A 209 -9.65 -6.26 22.33
C HIS A 209 -8.17 -5.86 22.43
N ALA A 210 -7.28 -6.82 22.76
CA ALA A 210 -5.85 -6.57 22.83
C ALA A 210 -5.28 -6.13 21.47
N THR A 211 -5.74 -6.73 20.37
CA THR A 211 -5.30 -6.35 19.02
C THR A 211 -5.92 -5.03 18.57
N ARG A 212 -7.19 -4.74 18.91
CA ARG A 212 -7.81 -3.41 18.64
C ARG A 212 -7.04 -2.25 19.27
N LEU A 213 -6.56 -2.42 20.50
CA LEU A 213 -5.82 -1.40 21.25
C LEU A 213 -4.48 -0.98 20.62
N MET A 214 -3.95 -1.78 19.70
CA MET A 214 -2.64 -1.52 19.10
C MET A 214 -2.72 -0.67 17.82
N ASP A 215 -3.94 -0.38 17.31
CA ASP A 215 -4.18 0.40 16.09
C ASP A 215 -3.28 -0.07 14.92
N ALA A 216 -3.30 -1.37 14.64
CA ALA A 216 -2.46 -1.95 13.60
C ALA A 216 -2.81 -1.39 12.21
N GLU A 217 -1.82 -0.82 11.53
CA GLU A 217 -1.96 -0.22 10.20
C GLU A 217 -2.07 -1.25 9.08
N ASP A 218 -1.58 -2.47 9.30
CA ASP A 218 -1.55 -3.54 8.32
C ASP A 218 -1.93 -4.92 8.91
N LEU A 219 -2.45 -5.79 8.04
CA LEU A 219 -2.89 -7.14 8.42
C LEU A 219 -1.79 -7.98 9.06
N LYS A 220 -0.53 -7.85 8.61
CA LYS A 220 0.58 -8.66 9.15
C LYS A 220 0.92 -8.23 10.56
N SER A 221 0.91 -6.92 10.84
CA SER A 221 1.06 -6.38 12.18
C SER A 221 -0.07 -6.86 13.10
N ALA A 222 -1.32 -6.75 12.66
CA ALA A 222 -2.48 -7.23 13.44
C ALA A 222 -2.37 -8.74 13.77
N LEU A 223 -1.98 -9.57 12.79
CA LEU A 223 -1.76 -11.00 12.98
C LEU A 223 -0.60 -11.26 13.95
N ALA A 224 0.54 -10.61 13.78
CA ALA A 224 1.71 -10.79 14.64
C ALA A 224 1.41 -10.41 16.10
N HIS A 225 0.68 -9.32 16.32
CA HIS A 225 0.25 -8.92 17.65
C HIS A 225 -0.72 -9.92 18.28
N SER A 226 -1.71 -10.36 17.52
CA SER A 226 -2.68 -11.36 17.98
C SER A 226 -2.00 -12.67 18.37
N MET A 227 -1.05 -13.15 17.55
CA MET A 227 -0.27 -14.35 17.84
C MET A 227 0.61 -14.20 19.09
N LYS A 228 1.26 -13.05 19.27
CA LYS A 228 2.06 -12.76 20.48
C LYS A 228 1.18 -12.77 21.72
N TYR A 229 -0.02 -12.20 21.63
CA TYR A 229 -0.97 -12.18 22.72
C TYR A 229 -1.46 -13.59 23.07
N GLU A 230 -1.83 -14.43 22.10
CA GLU A 230 -2.19 -15.83 22.33
C GLU A 230 -1.07 -16.61 23.04
N ALA A 231 0.18 -16.43 22.59
CA ALA A 231 1.35 -17.03 23.23
C ALA A 231 1.52 -16.54 24.68
N ALA A 232 1.43 -15.23 24.94
CA ALA A 232 1.53 -14.69 26.30
C ALA A 232 0.37 -15.14 27.21
N LYS A 233 -0.84 -15.26 26.66
CA LYS A 233 -2.05 -15.72 27.35
C LYS A 233 -1.92 -17.17 27.79
N THR A 234 -1.35 -18.05 26.96
CA THR A 234 -1.08 -19.45 27.33
C THR A 234 -0.07 -19.55 28.48
N VAL A 235 1.06 -18.84 28.40
CA VAL A 235 2.08 -18.81 29.48
C VAL A 235 1.51 -18.29 30.80
N SER A 236 0.66 -17.26 30.75
CA SER A 236 0.04 -16.66 31.94
C SER A 236 -1.00 -17.57 32.60
N LYS A 237 -1.70 -18.39 31.82
CA LYS A 237 -2.62 -19.41 32.35
C LYS A 237 -1.85 -20.54 33.03
N THR A 238 -0.73 -20.97 32.45
CA THR A 238 0.13 -22.02 33.03
C THR A 238 0.81 -21.56 34.33
N SER A 239 1.31 -20.33 34.39
CA SER A 239 2.01 -19.81 35.57
C SER A 239 1.10 -19.61 36.80
N ARG A 240 -0.17 -19.22 36.59
CA ARG A 240 -1.14 -19.14 37.68
C ARG A 240 -1.50 -20.51 38.25
N ASN A 241 -1.61 -21.54 37.41
CA ASN A 241 -1.88 -22.91 37.88
C ASN A 241 -0.70 -23.53 38.66
N VAL A 242 0.55 -23.22 38.30
CA VAL A 242 1.74 -23.70 39.03
C VAL A 242 1.82 -23.08 40.43
N ARG A 243 1.53 -21.79 40.58
CA ARG A 243 1.61 -21.11 41.87
C ARG A 243 0.52 -21.54 42.87
N SER A 244 -0.57 -22.17 42.41
CA SER A 244 -1.63 -22.73 43.23
C SER A 244 -1.28 -24.09 43.85
N ILE A 245 -0.26 -24.79 43.34
CA ILE A 245 0.12 -26.15 43.79
C ILE A 245 1.16 -26.10 44.93
N GLU A 246 1.87 -24.98 45.11
CA GLU A 246 2.95 -24.87 46.11
C GLU A 246 2.48 -24.43 47.52
N ILE A 247 1.18 -24.32 47.78
CA ILE A 247 0.62 -23.98 49.11
C ILE A 247 -0.23 -25.15 49.64
N GLU A 248 0.32 -26.36 49.67
CA GLU A 248 -0.33 -27.47 50.39
C GLU A 248 0.67 -28.51 50.92
N ASP A 249 1.80 -28.08 51.48
CA ASP A 249 2.66 -28.97 52.27
C ASP A 249 3.30 -28.20 53.42
N GLY A 250 2.63 -28.19 54.58
CA GLY A 250 3.11 -27.38 55.69
C GLY A 250 2.49 -27.54 57.08
N GLU A 251 1.45 -28.35 57.33
CA GLU A 251 0.99 -28.57 58.72
C GLU A 251 0.45 -29.99 58.96
N ARG A 252 1.36 -30.94 59.19
CA ARG A 252 1.07 -32.13 60.00
C ARG A 252 2.22 -32.42 60.98
N LYS A 253 2.17 -31.75 62.12
CA LYS A 253 2.74 -32.25 63.38
C LYS A 253 1.66 -32.26 64.45
N ARG A 254 1.18 -33.45 64.78
CA ARG A 254 0.66 -33.82 66.10
C ARG A 254 1.15 -35.22 66.40
#